data_AF-A0A1V4BYZ9-F1
#
_entry.id   AF-A0A1V4BYZ9-F1
#
_cell.length_a   1.000
_cell.length_b   1.000
_cell.length_c   1.000
_cell.angle_alpha   90.00
_cell.angle_beta   90.00
_cell.angle_gamma   90.00
#
_symmetry.space_group_name_H-M   'P 1'
#
loop_
_entity.id
_entity.type
_entity.pdbx_description
1 polymer ?
#
loop_
_entity_poly.entity_id
_entity_poly.type
_entity_poly.pdbx_seq_one_letter_code
_entity_poly.pdbx_strand_id
1 'polypeptide(L)'
;MSELKSQITAIDHQLSKRPIALDPAGYFIIYLDREAGLICAKHYSNIINEKGLAVDPETGKVIGVRQKLDRNPETIYTARTAKELAVKVIEETQPCPITMFDHAAYLGREFTRAEYALITGEEYIQD
;
A
#
# COMPACT_ATOMS: atom_id res chain seq x y z
N MET A 1 3.65 4.65 -27.48
CA MET A 1 2.87 3.71 -26.65
C MET A 1 1.87 3.00 -27.55
N SER A 2 1.60 1.71 -27.33
CA SER A 2 0.58 0.99 -28.11
C SER A 2 -0.83 1.48 -27.76
N GLU A 3 -1.76 1.40 -28.71
CA GLU A 3 -3.18 1.76 -28.52
C GLU A 3 -3.79 1.03 -27.32
N LEU A 4 -3.47 -0.27 -27.17
CA LEU A 4 -3.91 -1.08 -26.02
C LEU A 4 -3.41 -0.52 -24.68
N LYS A 5 -2.14 -0.08 -24.58
CA LYS A 5 -1.58 0.49 -23.35
C LYS A 5 -2.32 1.78 -22.95
N SER A 6 -2.62 2.63 -23.93
CA SER A 6 -3.39 3.87 -23.71
C SER A 6 -4.81 3.58 -23.21
N GLN A 7 -5.50 2.62 -23.81
CA GLN A 7 -6.86 2.23 -23.41
C GLN A 7 -6.90 1.68 -21.98
N ILE A 8 -5.99 0.76 -21.64
CA ILE A 8 -5.88 0.21 -20.28
C ILE A 8 -5.61 1.32 -19.26
N THR A 9 -4.65 2.21 -19.55
CA THR A 9 -4.29 3.32 -18.66
C THR A 9 -5.47 4.27 -18.42
N ALA A 10 -6.27 4.54 -19.44
CA ALA A 10 -7.45 5.39 -19.32
C ALA A 10 -8.55 4.75 -18.45
N ILE A 11 -8.75 3.43 -18.57
CA ILE A 11 -9.69 2.67 -17.74
C ILE A 11 -9.24 2.71 -16.28
N ASP A 12 -7.98 2.36 -16.01
CA ASP A 12 -7.43 2.34 -14.65
C ASP A 12 -7.55 3.73 -13.99
N HIS A 13 -7.09 4.80 -14.66
CA HIS A 13 -7.19 6.17 -14.14
C HIS A 13 -8.64 6.62 -13.87
N GLN A 14 -9.61 6.15 -14.65
CA GLN A 14 -11.02 6.42 -14.37
C GLN A 14 -11.52 5.64 -13.15
N LEU A 15 -11.11 4.38 -13.00
CA LEU A 15 -11.47 3.54 -11.86
C LEU A 15 -10.82 4.02 -10.56
N SER A 16 -9.63 4.61 -10.58
CA SER A 16 -8.95 5.15 -9.37
C SER A 16 -9.68 6.34 -8.74
N LYS A 17 -10.64 6.95 -9.45
CA LYS A 17 -11.50 8.04 -8.92
C LYS A 17 -12.70 7.53 -8.11
N ARG A 18 -12.94 6.23 -8.07
CA ARG A 18 -14.08 5.66 -7.34
C ARG A 18 -13.91 5.85 -5.83
N PRO A 19 -15.01 5.99 -5.07
CA PRO A 19 -14.92 5.97 -3.62
C PRO A 19 -14.42 4.59 -3.16
N ILE A 20 -13.49 4.57 -2.20
CA ILE A 20 -13.00 3.37 -1.54
C ILE A 20 -13.14 3.55 -0.02
N ALA A 21 -13.66 2.53 0.65
CA ALA A 21 -13.67 2.50 2.11
C ALA A 21 -12.25 2.21 2.61
N LEU A 22 -11.83 2.85 3.70
CA LEU A 22 -10.51 2.59 4.29
C LEU A 22 -10.52 1.24 5.00
N ASP A 23 -9.44 0.47 4.86
CA ASP A 23 -9.24 -0.74 5.66
C ASP A 23 -9.04 -0.34 7.13
N PRO A 24 -9.84 -0.90 8.07
CA PRO A 24 -9.69 -0.64 9.50
C PRO A 24 -8.28 -0.93 10.03
N ALA A 25 -7.57 -1.90 9.47
CA ALA A 25 -6.22 -2.26 9.90
C ALA A 25 -5.15 -1.27 9.40
N GLY A 26 -5.46 -0.41 8.43
CA GLY A 26 -4.50 0.59 7.97
C GLY A 26 -4.43 0.77 6.45
N TYR A 27 -3.31 1.30 6.00
CA TYR A 27 -2.97 1.44 4.60
C TYR A 27 -1.48 1.19 4.37
N PHE A 28 -1.11 0.97 3.12
CA PHE A 28 0.27 0.68 2.73
C PHE A 28 0.81 1.71 1.75
N ILE A 29 2.07 2.09 1.94
CA ILE A 29 2.87 2.82 0.95
C ILE A 29 3.94 1.87 0.42
N ILE A 30 3.94 1.66 -0.90
CA ILE A 30 4.87 0.75 -1.57
C ILE A 30 5.96 1.55 -2.27
N TYR A 31 7.20 1.08 -2.19
CA TYR A 31 8.33 1.64 -2.92
C TYR A 31 9.35 0.55 -3.25
N LEU A 32 10.30 0.89 -4.12
CA LEU A 32 11.36 -0.01 -4.56
C LEU A 32 12.70 0.43 -3.95
N ASP A 33 13.40 -0.50 -3.31
CA ASP A 33 14.82 -0.37 -3.02
C ASP A 33 15.59 -1.06 -4.16
N ARG A 34 16.01 -0.26 -5.13
CA ARG A 34 16.65 -0.78 -6.35
C ARG A 34 18.09 -1.23 -6.11
N GLU A 35 18.78 -0.64 -5.15
CA GLU A 35 20.15 -1.06 -4.81
C GLU A 35 20.15 -2.43 -4.15
N ALA A 36 19.18 -2.68 -3.26
CA ALA A 36 19.01 -3.97 -2.60
C ALA A 36 18.22 -5.00 -3.43
N GLY A 37 17.54 -4.57 -4.50
CA GLY A 37 16.67 -5.45 -5.29
C GLY A 37 15.42 -5.89 -4.53
N LEU A 38 14.79 -4.98 -3.80
CA LEU A 38 13.65 -5.27 -2.93
C LEU A 38 12.41 -4.43 -3.27
N ILE A 39 11.25 -5.05 -3.10
CA ILE A 39 9.95 -4.39 -2.95
C ILE A 39 9.74 -4.13 -1.47
N CYS A 40 9.38 -2.90 -1.11
CA CYS A 40 9.15 -2.49 0.26
C CYS A 40 7.71 -2.00 0.43
N ALA A 41 7.02 -2.45 1.47
CA ALA A 41 5.68 -2.02 1.83
C ALA A 41 5.66 -1.51 3.28
N LYS A 42 5.43 -0.20 3.44
CA LYS A 42 5.24 0.45 4.74
C LYS A 42 3.78 0.38 5.13
N HIS A 43 3.48 -0.27 6.26
CA HIS A 43 2.15 -0.29 6.83
C HIS A 43 1.97 0.83 7.86
N TYR A 44 0.81 1.46 7.81
CA TYR A 44 0.37 2.52 8.72
C TYR A 44 -1.02 2.17 9.22
N SER A 45 -1.24 2.12 10.53
CA SER A 45 -2.58 1.87 11.04
C SER A 45 -3.52 3.06 10.84
N ASN A 46 -4.81 2.71 10.78
CA ASN A 46 -5.92 3.64 10.72
C ASN A 46 -6.64 3.72 12.06
N ILE A 47 -5.95 3.59 13.21
CA ILE A 47 -6.62 3.66 14.52
C ILE A 47 -7.39 4.97 14.59
N ILE A 48 -8.70 4.87 14.82
CA ILE A 48 -9.61 6.00 14.90
C ILE A 48 -10.06 6.11 16.36
N ASN A 49 -10.04 7.31 16.95
CA ASN A 49 -10.60 7.51 18.30
C ASN A 49 -12.14 7.52 18.29
N GLU A 50 -12.74 7.56 19.48
CA GLU A 50 -14.20 7.62 19.70
C GLU A 50 -14.93 8.75 18.95
N LYS A 51 -14.19 9.75 18.44
CA LYS A 51 -14.71 10.89 17.69
C LYS A 51 -14.61 10.73 16.17
N GLY A 52 -14.20 9.57 15.67
CA GLY A 52 -14.07 9.31 14.24
C GLY A 52 -12.80 9.92 13.62
N LEU A 53 -11.81 10.30 14.42
CA LEU A 53 -10.57 10.91 13.95
C LEU A 53 -9.41 9.91 13.98
N ALA A 54 -8.64 9.82 12.89
CA ALA A 54 -7.40 9.06 12.87
C ALA A 54 -6.48 9.55 13.99
N VAL A 55 -5.97 8.64 14.80
CA VAL A 55 -5.08 8.90 15.91
C VAL A 55 -3.79 8.13 15.78
N ASP A 56 -2.75 8.69 16.37
CA ASP A 56 -1.48 8.01 16.53
C ASP A 56 -1.65 6.84 17.54
N PRO A 57 -1.22 5.61 17.20
CA PRO A 57 -1.39 4.42 18.04
C PRO A 57 -0.69 4.50 19.40
N GLU A 58 0.50 5.11 19.44
CA GLU A 58 1.32 5.17 20.64
C GLU A 58 0.87 6.31 21.57
N THR A 59 0.42 7.42 20.99
CA THR A 59 0.16 8.66 21.74
C THR A 59 -1.32 9.03 21.84
N GLY A 60 -2.20 8.39 21.07
CA GLY A 60 -3.64 8.67 21.02
C GLY A 60 -4.01 10.05 20.47
N LYS A 61 -3.04 10.79 19.91
CA LYS A 61 -3.24 12.16 19.41
C LYS A 61 -3.90 12.15 18.03
N VAL A 62 -4.85 13.05 17.83
CA VAL A 62 -5.53 13.26 16.54
C VAL A 62 -4.53 13.67 15.46
N ILE A 63 -4.55 12.94 14.36
CA ILE A 63 -3.74 13.17 13.17
C ILE A 63 -4.57 14.05 12.23
N GLY A 64 -4.34 15.35 12.30
CA GLY A 64 -5.01 16.34 11.46
C GLY A 64 -4.41 16.41 10.05
N VAL A 65 -5.28 16.58 9.04
CA VAL A 65 -4.95 16.73 7.61
C VAL A 65 -3.87 17.80 7.30
N ARG A 66 -3.63 18.75 8.22
CA ARG A 66 -2.70 19.88 8.04
C ARG A 66 -1.34 19.73 8.72
N GLN A 67 -1.15 18.72 9.56
CA GLN A 67 0.14 18.48 10.21
C GLN A 67 0.79 17.27 9.56
N LYS A 68 1.86 17.54 8.82
CA LYS A 68 2.81 16.55 8.30
C LYS A 68 3.55 15.94 9.48
N LEU A 69 2.83 15.17 10.31
CA LEU A 69 3.44 14.30 11.30
C LEU A 69 4.23 13.26 10.51
N ASP A 70 5.53 13.17 10.79
CA ASP A 70 6.35 12.04 10.36
C ASP A 70 5.73 10.79 10.97
N ARG A 71 4.81 10.17 10.22
CA ARG A 71 4.28 8.87 10.56
C ARG A 71 5.44 7.90 10.35
N ASN A 72 5.96 7.35 11.43
CA ASN A 72 6.76 6.14 11.32
C ASN A 72 5.81 5.01 10.94
N PRO A 73 6.16 4.18 9.93
CA PRO A 73 5.38 3.00 9.65
C PRO A 73 5.42 2.08 10.87
N GLU A 74 4.29 1.48 11.22
CA GLU A 74 4.24 0.47 12.29
C GLU A 74 5.11 -0.72 11.93
N THR A 75 5.12 -1.09 10.65
CA THR A 75 5.92 -2.20 10.14
C THR A 75 6.35 -1.91 8.70
N ILE A 76 7.57 -2.32 8.37
CA ILE A 76 8.08 -2.32 7.00
C ILE A 76 8.29 -3.76 6.57
N TYR A 77 7.55 -4.17 5.55
CA TYR A 77 7.72 -5.48 4.93
C TYR A 77 8.63 -5.33 3.71
N THR A 78 9.57 -6.25 3.55
CA THR A 78 10.46 -6.29 2.38
C THR A 78 10.53 -7.68 1.78
N ALA A 79 10.62 -7.75 0.46
CA ALA A 79 10.65 -9.00 -0.29
C ALA A 79 11.30 -8.81 -1.65
N ARG A 80 11.73 -9.91 -2.27
CA ARG A 80 12.32 -9.91 -3.62
C ARG A 80 11.27 -10.09 -4.71
N THR A 81 10.12 -10.67 -4.35
CA THR A 81 9.02 -10.99 -5.29
C THR A 81 7.69 -10.54 -4.73
N ALA A 82 6.71 -10.32 -5.62
CA ALA A 82 5.34 -9.99 -5.21
C ALA A 82 4.74 -11.10 -4.35
N LYS A 83 5.02 -12.37 -4.69
CA LYS A 83 4.56 -13.54 -3.94
C LYS A 83 5.16 -13.61 -2.54
N GLU A 84 6.47 -13.40 -2.41
CA GLU A 84 7.12 -13.38 -1.09
C GLU A 84 6.53 -12.27 -0.22
N LEU A 85 6.24 -11.10 -0.79
CA LEU A 85 5.62 -10.01 -0.04
C LEU A 85 4.19 -10.35 0.40
N ALA A 86 3.39 -10.93 -0.49
CA ALA A 86 2.03 -11.35 -0.18
C ALA A 86 1.98 -12.39 0.94
N VAL A 87 2.85 -13.42 0.90
CA VAL A 87 2.95 -14.44 1.96
C VAL A 87 3.32 -13.78 3.31
N LYS A 88 4.35 -12.92 3.33
CA LYS A 88 4.76 -12.22 4.56
C LYS A 88 3.63 -11.41 5.17
N VAL A 89 2.94 -10.62 4.35
CA VAL A 89 1.91 -9.68 4.82
C VAL A 89 0.60 -10.40 5.18
N ILE A 90 0.12 -11.33 4.35
CA ILE A 90 -1.23 -11.91 4.47
C ILE A 90 -1.24 -13.25 5.22
N GLU A 91 -0.23 -14.09 4.99
CA GLU A 91 -0.22 -15.47 5.51
C GLU A 91 0.56 -15.58 6.82
N GLU A 92 1.74 -14.96 6.91
CA GLU A 92 2.66 -15.10 8.05
C GLU A 92 2.39 -14.09 9.18
N THR A 93 1.97 -12.87 8.85
CA THR A 93 1.73 -11.82 9.86
C THR A 93 0.40 -12.01 10.58
N GLN A 94 0.45 -12.02 11.92
CA GLN A 94 -0.74 -12.13 12.77
C GLN A 94 -0.74 -11.06 13.88
N PRO A 95 -1.83 -10.28 14.05
CA PRO A 95 -3.02 -10.28 13.19
C PRO A 95 -2.72 -9.77 11.77
N CYS A 96 -3.42 -10.30 10.77
CA CYS A 96 -3.25 -9.86 9.39
C CYS A 96 -3.54 -8.34 9.28
N PRO A 97 -2.59 -7.53 8.77
CA PRO A 97 -2.72 -6.08 8.65
C PRO A 97 -3.62 -5.63 7.48
N ILE A 98 -4.34 -6.56 6.85
CA ILE A 98 -5.32 -6.33 5.79
C ILE A 98 -6.59 -7.08 6.20
N THR A 99 -7.69 -6.36 6.35
CA THR A 99 -8.96 -6.94 6.81
C THR A 99 -10.05 -6.94 5.74
N MET A 100 -9.83 -6.24 4.63
CA MET A 100 -10.77 -6.14 3.53
C MET A 100 -10.24 -6.80 2.24
N PHE A 101 -11.08 -7.58 1.57
CA PHE A 101 -10.67 -8.35 0.37
C PHE A 101 -10.35 -7.48 -0.85
N ASP A 102 -11.04 -6.35 -1.01
CA ASP A 102 -10.73 -5.38 -2.06
C ASP A 102 -9.36 -4.72 -1.85
N HIS A 103 -8.95 -4.48 -0.60
CA HIS A 103 -7.60 -4.03 -0.24
C HIS A 103 -6.55 -5.11 -0.49
N ALA A 104 -6.84 -6.37 -0.15
CA ALA A 104 -5.95 -7.50 -0.47
C ALA A 104 -5.76 -7.63 -2.00
N ALA A 105 -6.83 -7.50 -2.78
CA ALA A 105 -6.77 -7.53 -4.24
C ALA A 105 -5.98 -6.35 -4.83
N TYR A 106 -6.18 -5.13 -4.28
CA TYR A 106 -5.42 -3.95 -4.64
C TYR A 106 -3.91 -4.15 -4.39
N LEU A 107 -3.53 -4.62 -3.20
CA LEU A 107 -2.13 -4.85 -2.86
C LEU A 107 -1.50 -5.94 -3.72
N GLY A 108 -2.23 -7.00 -4.06
CA GLY A 108 -1.76 -8.01 -5.01
C GLY A 108 -1.40 -7.43 -6.38
N ARG A 109 -2.22 -6.50 -6.92
CA ARG A 109 -1.92 -5.76 -8.16
C ARG A 109 -0.66 -4.91 -7.98
N GLU A 110 -0.58 -4.15 -6.90
CA GLU A 110 0.53 -3.23 -6.66
C GLU A 110 1.85 -3.96 -6.43
N PHE A 111 1.87 -5.06 -5.69
CA PHE A 111 3.07 -5.88 -5.51
C PHE A 111 3.57 -6.45 -6.84
N THR A 112 2.65 -6.90 -7.71
CA THR A 112 3.01 -7.40 -9.05
C THR A 112 3.56 -6.28 -9.94
N ARG A 113 2.96 -5.08 -9.91
CA ARG A 113 3.46 -3.91 -10.64
C ARG A 113 4.83 -3.46 -10.14
N ALA A 114 5.03 -3.47 -8.82
CA ALA A 114 6.31 -3.14 -8.19
C ALA A 114 7.40 -4.15 -8.57
N GLU A 115 7.10 -5.45 -8.52
CA GLU A 115 8.01 -6.51 -9.00
C GLU A 115 8.38 -6.31 -10.47
N TYR A 116 7.39 -6.05 -11.33
CA TYR A 116 7.64 -5.80 -12.76
C TYR A 116 8.58 -4.60 -12.96
N ALA A 117 8.28 -3.47 -12.31
CA ALA A 117 9.11 -2.26 -12.40
C ALA A 117 10.51 -2.43 -11.81
N LEU A 118 10.67 -3.31 -10.81
CA LEU A 118 11.98 -3.67 -10.27
C LEU A 118 12.79 -4.47 -11.30
N ILE A 119 12.18 -5.45 -11.97
CA ILE A 119 12.83 -6.31 -12.98
C ILE A 119 13.18 -5.52 -14.25
N THR A 120 12.28 -4.67 -14.73
CA THR A 120 12.46 -3.96 -16.01
C THR A 120 13.22 -2.64 -15.89
N GLY A 121 13.36 -2.12 -14.66
CA GLY A 121 13.89 -0.78 -14.43
C GLY A 121 12.90 0.36 -14.74
N GLU A 122 11.65 0.04 -15.10
CA GLU A 122 10.61 1.05 -15.31
C GLU A 122 10.24 1.78 -14.01
N GLU A 123 9.71 2.99 -14.11
CA GLU A 123 9.23 3.76 -12.96
C GLU A 123 8.02 3.05 -12.32
N TYR A 124 8.06 2.90 -10.98
CA TYR A 124 6.92 2.43 -10.21
C TYR A 124 6.23 3.63 -9.55
N ILE A 125 4.95 3.79 -9.87
CA ILE A 125 4.06 4.74 -9.21
C ILE A 125 2.86 3.94 -8.71
N GLN A 126 2.68 3.93 -7.40
CA GLN A 126 1.52 3.32 -6.76
C GLN A 126 0.23 3.99 -7.26
N ASP A 127 -0.79 3.17 -7.55
CA ASP A 127 -2.13 3.61 -8.00
C ASP A 127 -2.89 4.36 -6.90
#